data_AF-A0A2J0UAG6-F1
#
_entry.id   AF-A0A2J0UAG6-F1
#
_cell.length_a   1.000
_cell.length_b   1.000
_cell.length_c   1.000
_cell.angle_alpha   90.00
_cell.angle_beta   90.00
_cell.angle_gamma   90.00
#
_symmetry.space_group_name_H-M   'P 1'
#
loop_
_entity.id
_entity.type
_entity.pdbx_description
1 polymer ?
#
loop_
_entity_poly.entity_id
_entity_poly.type
_entity_poly.pdbx_seq_one_letter_code
_entity_poly.pdbx_strand_id
1 'polypeptide(L)' 'MKVKVALVTGGRSGIGLTIAQRFSVDGARVFTALRRADIVFEGIEADFSDPASAQRAVSTVTDLLLAPEGY' A
#
# COMPACT_ATOMS: atom_id res chain seq x y z
N MET A 1 21.45 2.74 -4.50
CA MET A 1 20.53 1.62 -4.21
C MET A 1 19.16 1.93 -4.81
N LYS A 2 18.40 0.92 -5.25
CA LYS A 2 17.05 1.10 -5.80
C LYS A 2 16.04 1.27 -4.66
N VAL A 3 15.20 2.30 -4.71
CA VAL A 3 14.11 2.51 -3.73
C VAL A 3 13.16 1.31 -3.80
N LYS A 4 12.78 0.77 -2.64
CA LYS A 4 11.82 -0.33 -2.54
C LYS A 4 10.40 0.21 -2.38
N VAL A 5 9.45 -0.55 -2.88
CA VAL A 5 8.01 -0.30 -2.68
C VAL A 5 7.44 -1.46 -1.88
N ALA A 6 6.62 -1.15 -0.88
CA ALA A 6 5.91 -2.14 -0.08
C ALA A 6 4.40 -1.90 -0.17
N LEU A 7 3.63 -2.96 -0.43
CA LEU A 7 2.19 -2.99 -0.30
C LEU A 7 1.83 -3.86 0.90
N VAL A 8 1.25 -3.26 1.95
CA VAL A 8 0.94 -3.95 3.21
C VAL A 8 -0.57 -4.09 3.38
N THR A 9 -1.08 -5.31 3.39
CA THR A 9 -2.50 -5.57 3.68
C THR A 9 -2.77 -5.45 5.18
N GLY A 10 -3.94 -4.93 5.56
CA GLY A 10 -4.27 -4.74 6.99
C GLY A 10 -3.36 -3.74 7.71
N GLY A 11 -2.76 -2.79 6.99
CA GLY A 11 -1.72 -1.87 7.48
C GLY A 11 -2.15 -0.84 8.51
N ARG A 12 -3.44 -0.74 8.87
CA ARG A 12 -3.93 0.31 9.78
C ARG A 12 -3.87 -0.05 11.27
N SER A 13 -3.63 -1.31 11.62
CA SER A 13 -3.60 -1.73 13.03
C SER A 13 -2.75 -2.96 13.26
N GLY A 14 -2.37 -3.19 14.53
CA GLY A 14 -1.66 -4.39 14.94
C GLY A 14 -0.36 -4.59 14.18
N ILE A 15 -0.08 -5.84 13.79
CA ILE A 15 1.18 -6.23 13.14
C ILE A 15 1.38 -5.51 11.80
N GLY A 16 0.31 -5.36 11.00
CA GLY A 16 0.40 -4.69 9.69
C GLY A 16 0.88 -3.24 9.80
N LEU A 17 0.40 -2.51 10.81
CA LEU A 17 0.83 -1.13 11.07
C LEU A 17 2.31 -1.05 11.45
N THR A 18 2.76 -1.90 12.37
CA THR A 18 4.17 -1.92 12.78
C THR A 18 5.10 -2.26 11.60
N ILE A 19 4.67 -3.16 10.71
CA ILE A 19 5.42 -3.50 9.49
C ILE A 19 5.47 -2.32 8.52
N ALA A 20 4.32 -1.68 8.25
CA ALA A 20 4.24 -0.51 7.36
C ALA A 20 5.13 0.63 7.86
N GLN A 21 5.08 0.92 9.17
CA GLN A 21 5.96 1.90 9.82
C GLN A 21 7.44 1.52 9.68
N ARG A 22 7.79 0.25 9.93
CA ARG A 22 9.18 -0.19 9.81
C ARG A 22 9.71 -0.05 8.38
N PHE A 23 8.92 -0.46 7.38
CA PHE A 23 9.34 -0.30 5.98
C PHE A 23 9.49 1.17 5.56
N SER A 24 8.63 2.05 6.06
CA SER A 24 8.77 3.48 5.82
C SER A 24 10.04 4.05 6.44
N VAL A 25 10.35 3.69 7.69
CA VAL A 25 11.61 4.06 8.37
C VAL A 25 12.83 3.53 7.63
N ASP A 26 12.74 2.32 7.07
CA ASP A 26 13.81 1.71 6.26
C ASP A 26 13.90 2.30 4.83
N GLY A 27 13.11 3.32 4.50
CA GLY A 27 13.21 4.09 3.25
C GLY A 27 12.38 3.55 2.08
N ALA A 28 11.42 2.65 2.33
CA ALA A 28 10.48 2.21 1.31
C ALA A 28 9.33 3.22 1.12
N ARG A 29 8.80 3.33 -0.11
CA ARG A 29 7.47 3.90 -0.35
C ARG A 29 6.43 2.85 0.04
N VAL A 30 5.51 3.21 0.93
CA VAL A 30 4.58 2.26 1.54
C VAL A 30 3.14 2.58 1.15
N PHE A 31 2.50 1.59 0.56
CA PHE A 31 1.06 1.54 0.34
C PHE A 31 0.42 0.59 1.34
N THR A 32 -0.81 0.89 1.74
CA THR A 32 -1.62 -0.04 2.53
C THR A 32 -2.85 -0.46 1.74
N ALA A 33 -3.32 -1.70 1.95
CA ALA A 33 -4.57 -2.18 1.35
C ALA A 33 -5.52 -2.73 2.42
N LEU A 34 -6.70 -2.10 2.54
CA LEU A 34 -7.70 -2.45 3.55
C LEU A 34 -9.09 -1.90 3.21
N ARG A 35 -10.13 -2.44 3.85
CA ARG A 35 -11.55 -2.13 3.59
C ARG A 35 -12.00 -0.68 3.85
N ARG A 36 -11.16 0.14 4.45
CA ARG A 36 -11.50 1.51 4.86
C ARG A 36 -10.28 2.39 4.63
N ALA A 37 -10.49 3.67 4.39
CA ALA A 37 -9.42 4.64 4.21
C ALA A 37 -8.32 4.53 5.30
N ASP A 38 -7.08 4.65 4.85
CA ASP A 38 -5.90 4.86 5.69
C ASP A 38 -5.56 6.36 5.68
N ILE A 39 -5.24 6.91 6.85
CA ILE A 39 -4.90 8.33 7.02
C ILE A 39 -3.40 8.52 7.27
N VAL A 40 -2.65 7.43 7.43
CA VAL A 40 -1.22 7.42 7.77
C VAL A 40 -0.37 7.14 6.53
N PHE A 41 -0.80 6.18 5.70
CA PHE A 41 -0.11 5.77 4.47
C PHE A 41 -0.98 5.96 3.24
N GLU A 42 -0.39 5.81 2.05
CA GLU A 42 -1.12 5.76 0.78
C GLU A 42 -2.07 4.55 0.77
N GLY A 43 -3.33 4.77 1.14
CA GLY A 43 -4.34 3.73 1.34
C GLY A 43 -5.08 3.38 0.06
N ILE A 44 -5.12 2.09 -0.25
CA ILE A 44 -5.92 1.49 -1.32
C ILE A 44 -7.09 0.75 -0.68
N GLU A 45 -8.31 1.15 -1.04
CA GLU A 45 -9.49 0.44 -0.55
C GLU A 45 -9.58 -0.96 -1.17
N ALA A 46 -9.62 -1.99 -0.32
CA ALA A 46 -9.61 -3.38 -0.75
C ALA A 46 -10.43 -4.25 0.22
N ASP A 47 -11.35 -5.03 -0.34
CA ASP A 47 -12.02 -6.13 0.37
C ASP A 47 -11.56 -7.47 -0.19
N PHE A 48 -10.73 -8.16 0.59
CA PHE A 48 -10.12 -9.42 0.19
C PHE A 48 -11.07 -10.63 0.26
N SER A 49 -12.36 -10.44 0.64
CA SER A 49 -13.37 -11.47 0.34
C SER A 49 -13.74 -11.51 -1.14
N ASP A 50 -13.48 -10.44 -1.90
CA ASP A 50 -13.54 -10.47 -3.37
C ASP A 50 -12.21 -11.00 -3.93
N PRO A 51 -12.20 -12.15 -4.64
CA PRO A 51 -11.00 -12.72 -5.25
C PRO A 51 -10.25 -11.77 -6.20
N ALA A 52 -10.96 -10.83 -6.84
CA ALA A 52 -10.35 -9.87 -7.75
C ALA A 52 -9.65 -8.70 -7.02
N SER A 53 -9.88 -8.52 -5.72
CA SER A 53 -9.36 -7.37 -4.97
C SER A 53 -7.83 -7.36 -4.85
N ALA A 54 -7.19 -8.53 -4.77
CA ALA A 54 -5.73 -8.61 -4.73
C ALA A 54 -5.09 -8.11 -6.02
N GLN A 55 -5.61 -8.54 -7.17
CA GLN A 55 -5.13 -8.09 -8.47
C GLN A 55 -5.30 -6.58 -8.64
N ARG A 56 -6.46 -6.03 -8.24
CA ARG A 56 -6.70 -4.58 -8.30
C ARG A 56 -5.73 -3.80 -7.42
N ALA A 57 -5.48 -4.24 -6.19
CA ALA A 57 -4.54 -3.58 -5.29
C ALA A 57 -3.11 -3.52 -5.87
N VAL A 58 -2.64 -4.61 -6.48
CA VAL A 58 -1.33 -4.62 -7.15
C VAL A 58 -1.33 -3.69 -8.37
N SER A 59 -2.37 -3.74 -9.21
CA SER A 59 -2.49 -2.86 -10.39
C SER A 59 -2.45 -1.39 -9.99
N THR A 60 -3.22 -0.99 -8.97
CA THR A 60 -3.22 0.38 -8.47
C THR A 60 -1.83 0.84 -8.03
N VAL A 61 -1.08 0.00 -7.32
CA VAL A 61 0.32 0.32 -6.96
C VAL A 61 1.17 0.51 -8.21
N THR A 62 1.09 -0.40 -9.19
CA THR A 62 1.88 -0.27 -10.42
C THR A 62 1.50 0.97 -11.21
N ASP A 63 0.22 1.31 -11.30
CA ASP A 63 -0.27 2.48 -12.02
C ASP A 63 0.23 3.78 -11.35
N LEU A 64 0.17 3.85 -10.01
CA LEU A 64 0.68 4.99 -9.24
C LEU A 64 2.21 5.15 -9.29
N LEU A 65 2.94 4.08 -9.62
CA LEU A 65 4.40 4.12 -9.81
C LEU A 65 4.78 4.52 -11.23
N LEU A 66 3.90 4.27 -12.21
CA LEU A 66 4.12 4.56 -13.62
C LEU A 66 3.48 5.88 -14.07
N ALA A 67 2.60 6.46 -13.25
CA ALA A 67 2.02 7.77 -13.50
C ALA A 67 3.13 8.83 -13.64
N PRO A 68 3.11 9.65 -14.71
CA PRO A 68 4.04 10.77 -14.82
C PRO A 68 3.81 11.75 -13.67
N GLU A 69 4.88 12.26 -13.06
CA GLU A 69 4.74 13.21 -11.95
C GLU A 69 4.08 14.53 -12.41
N GLY A 70 3.03 14.94 -11.69
CA GLY A 70 2.44 16.28 -11.78
C GLY A 70 1.25 16.41 -12.73
N TYR A 71 0.04 16.38 -12.17
CA TYR A 71 -1.10 17.18 -12.63
C TYR A 71 -1.80 17.76 -11.40
#